data_AF-A0A928AHX7-F1
#
_entry.id   AF-A0A928AHX7-F1
#
_cell.length_a   1.000
_cell.length_b   1.000
_cell.length_c   1.000
_cell.angle_alpha   90.00
_cell.angle_beta   90.00
_cell.angle_gamma   90.00
#
_symmetry.space_group_name_H-M   'P 1'
#
loop_
_entity.id
_entity.type
_entity.pdbx_description
1 polymer ?
#
loop_
_entity_poly.entity_id
_entity_poly.type
_entity_poly.pdbx_seq_one_letter_code
_entity_poly.pdbx_strand_id
1 'polypeptide(L)'
;MSFAERSLRFVRNAFDTVTFFALMAWKENFRDYIRQAGPVGNPTDEIILLANGPSLAEDLPRLIETGEYLRCDCLAVNYFAEDDRFAVVRPKYYVLSDPTFFRRCCDWERVERLYATLNARVTWPMTLYVQYYNPEHFDYRAALPNPNIRIVPFHSQVYRGFPSWEFACYRRGWGSGNFGSVIQNGEFIALHLGYKTLRLYGVDHTFFDGLCVDDDNRLCMRRTYFYETEPQLKPLMLTSVNPPRPYTMAEYLAEKSELFRGHEVLRDYAQSLGARIINATRGSQIDAYERR
;
A
#
# COMPACT_ATOMS: atom_id res chain seq x y z
N MET A 1 -23.38 7.09 -25.73
CA MET A 1 -22.56 5.99 -26.26
C MET A 1 -23.25 5.31 -27.43
N SER A 2 -22.52 5.07 -28.51
CA SER A 2 -23.02 4.34 -29.67
C SER A 2 -23.25 2.84 -29.36
N PHE A 3 -23.94 2.13 -30.26
CA PHE A 3 -24.06 0.66 -30.15
C PHE A 3 -22.68 -0.01 -30.24
N ALA A 4 -21.81 0.45 -31.15
CA ALA A 4 -20.45 -0.07 -31.29
C ALA A 4 -19.62 0.10 -30.01
N GLU A 5 -19.68 1.27 -29.36
CA GLU A 5 -18.99 1.52 -28.08
C GLU A 5 -19.50 0.63 -26.94
N ARG A 6 -20.81 0.36 -26.90
CA ARG A 6 -21.40 -0.57 -25.92
C ARG A 6 -20.90 -2.00 -26.16
N SER A 7 -20.91 -2.45 -27.41
CA SER A 7 -20.45 -3.78 -27.79
C SER A 7 -18.96 -3.97 -27.50
N LEU A 8 -18.12 -2.99 -27.86
CA LEU A 8 -16.68 -3.04 -27.56
C LEU A 8 -16.39 -3.08 -26.05
N ARG A 9 -17.10 -2.25 -25.26
CA ARG A 9 -16.99 -2.27 -23.80
C ARG A 9 -17.41 -3.60 -23.21
N PHE A 10 -18.50 -4.17 -23.71
CA PHE A 10 -18.97 -5.47 -23.25
C PHE A 10 -17.93 -6.57 -23.53
N VAL A 11 -17.39 -6.63 -24.75
CA VAL A 11 -16.36 -7.61 -25.13
C VAL A 11 -15.11 -7.45 -24.27
N ARG A 12 -14.65 -6.21 -24.06
CA ARG A 12 -13.50 -5.92 -23.19
C ARG A 12 -13.75 -6.39 -21.76
N ASN A 13 -14.89 -6.01 -21.17
CA ASN A 13 -15.21 -6.38 -19.79
C ASN A 13 -15.34 -7.91 -19.65
N ALA A 14 -15.90 -8.59 -20.66
CA ALA A 14 -16.00 -10.05 -20.68
C ALA A 14 -14.60 -10.70 -20.71
N PHE A 15 -13.73 -10.23 -21.61
CA PHE A 15 -12.35 -10.68 -21.69
C PHE A 15 -11.61 -10.45 -20.37
N ASP A 16 -11.62 -9.22 -19.85
CA ASP A 16 -10.94 -8.86 -18.60
C ASP A 16 -11.47 -9.65 -17.40
N THR A 17 -12.78 -9.95 -17.37
CA THR A 17 -13.38 -10.81 -16.34
C THR A 17 -12.88 -12.24 -16.44
N VAL A 18 -12.91 -12.85 -17.63
CA VAL A 18 -12.45 -14.23 -17.85
C VAL A 18 -10.96 -14.35 -17.53
N THR A 19 -10.15 -13.41 -18.01
CA THR A 19 -8.70 -13.35 -17.73
C THR A 19 -8.43 -13.21 -16.24
N PHE A 20 -9.18 -12.38 -15.53
CA PHE A 20 -9.05 -12.26 -14.08
C PHE A 20 -9.28 -13.59 -13.38
N PHE A 21 -10.39 -14.29 -13.67
CA PHE A 21 -10.69 -15.57 -13.04
C PHE A 21 -9.68 -16.66 -13.42
N ALA A 22 -9.17 -16.66 -14.66
CA ALA A 22 -8.12 -17.57 -15.10
C ALA A 22 -6.80 -17.31 -14.35
N LEU A 23 -6.40 -16.04 -14.19
CA LEU A 23 -5.21 -15.68 -13.42
C LEU A 23 -5.36 -16.02 -11.95
N MET A 24 -6.54 -15.80 -11.37
CA MET A 24 -6.82 -16.17 -9.99
C MET A 24 -6.76 -17.69 -9.76
N ALA A 25 -7.19 -18.49 -10.74
CA ALA A 25 -7.09 -19.94 -10.69
C ALA A 25 -5.64 -20.45 -10.87
N TRP A 26 -4.82 -19.73 -11.65
CA TRP A 26 -3.48 -20.17 -12.01
C TRP A 26 -2.38 -19.67 -11.07
N LYS A 27 -2.43 -18.39 -10.68
CA LYS A 27 -1.38 -17.70 -9.90
C LYS A 27 -1.75 -17.48 -8.44
N GLU A 28 -3.03 -17.52 -8.12
CA GLU A 28 -3.58 -17.25 -6.79
C GLU A 28 -4.38 -18.49 -6.34
N ASN A 29 -5.44 -18.36 -5.54
CA ASN A 29 -6.30 -19.51 -5.20
C ASN A 29 -7.72 -19.20 -4.69
N PHE A 30 -8.21 -17.97 -4.86
CA PHE A 30 -9.55 -17.52 -4.41
C PHE A 30 -9.81 -17.63 -2.89
N ARG A 31 -8.78 -17.77 -2.06
CA ARG A 31 -8.95 -17.90 -0.62
C ARG A 31 -8.92 -16.53 0.05
N ASP A 32 -9.93 -16.24 0.87
CA ASP A 32 -9.95 -15.02 1.68
C ASP A 32 -9.09 -15.17 2.93
N TYR A 33 -7.79 -14.99 2.77
CA TYR A 33 -6.82 -15.10 3.85
C TYR A 33 -6.98 -14.01 4.92
N ILE A 34 -7.36 -12.79 4.52
CA ILE A 34 -7.53 -11.66 5.46
C ILE A 34 -8.69 -11.96 6.41
N ARG A 35 -9.85 -12.35 5.87
CA ARG A 35 -11.02 -12.65 6.68
C ARG A 35 -10.84 -13.89 7.55
N GLN A 36 -10.11 -14.90 7.04
CA GLN A 36 -9.74 -16.08 7.84
C GLN A 36 -8.75 -15.75 8.96
N ALA A 37 -7.87 -14.76 8.74
CA ALA A 37 -6.99 -14.30 9.79
C ALA A 37 -7.76 -13.57 10.89
N GLY A 38 -8.71 -12.72 10.50
CA GLY A 38 -9.54 -11.93 11.39
C GLY A 38 -8.74 -10.84 12.11
N PRO A 39 -9.43 -9.97 12.87
CA PRO A 39 -8.77 -8.95 13.67
C PRO A 39 -7.97 -9.56 14.83
N VAL A 40 -6.90 -8.87 15.23
CA VAL A 40 -6.11 -9.26 16.41
C VAL A 40 -6.80 -8.75 17.68
N GLY A 41 -7.20 -9.70 18.54
CA GLY A 41 -7.90 -9.41 19.79
C GLY A 41 -9.27 -8.78 19.53
N ASN A 42 -9.68 -7.86 20.41
CA ASN A 42 -10.89 -7.07 20.22
C ASN A 42 -10.54 -5.84 19.37
N PRO A 43 -11.05 -5.74 18.12
CA PRO A 43 -10.79 -4.56 17.30
C PRO A 43 -11.58 -3.36 17.81
N THR A 44 -10.98 -2.19 17.66
CA THR A 44 -11.70 -0.92 17.74
C THR A 44 -12.49 -0.69 16.44
N ASP A 45 -13.43 0.27 16.44
CA ASP A 45 -14.09 0.68 15.20
C ASP A 45 -13.16 1.48 14.27
N GLU A 46 -12.11 2.06 14.84
CA GLU A 46 -11.16 2.95 14.16
C GLU A 46 -9.76 2.35 14.08
N ILE A 47 -9.06 2.59 12.98
CA ILE A 47 -7.66 2.20 12.79
C ILE A 47 -6.85 3.35 12.20
N ILE A 48 -5.65 3.52 12.72
CA ILE A 48 -4.64 4.46 12.22
C ILE A 48 -3.71 3.70 11.28
N LEU A 49 -3.52 4.25 10.08
CA LEU A 49 -2.61 3.72 9.07
C LEU A 49 -1.40 4.65 8.97
N LEU A 50 -0.23 4.10 9.32
CA LEU A 50 1.05 4.80 9.36
C LEU A 50 1.88 4.42 8.13
N ALA A 51 1.98 5.36 7.20
CA ALA A 51 2.91 5.26 6.07
C ALA A 51 4.29 5.81 6.44
N ASN A 52 5.07 6.28 5.46
CA ASN A 52 6.47 6.70 5.66
C ASN A 52 6.79 8.03 4.96
N GLY A 53 5.76 8.81 4.62
CA GLY A 53 5.96 10.13 4.04
C GLY A 53 6.45 11.16 5.06
N PRO A 54 7.03 12.28 4.59
CA PRO A 54 7.78 13.22 5.42
C PRO A 54 6.94 13.87 6.53
N SER A 55 5.66 14.15 6.31
CA SER A 55 4.75 14.70 7.33
C SER A 55 4.68 13.88 8.62
N LEU A 56 4.92 12.56 8.55
CA LEU A 56 4.87 11.68 9.71
C LEU A 56 5.88 12.07 10.79
N ALA A 57 6.99 12.72 10.41
CA ALA A 57 7.99 13.20 11.35
C ALA A 57 7.38 14.17 12.38
N GLU A 58 6.39 14.97 11.97
CA GLU A 58 5.65 15.89 12.84
C GLU A 58 4.38 15.27 13.45
N ASP A 59 3.68 14.44 12.68
CA ASP A 59 2.38 13.91 13.10
C ASP A 59 2.54 12.80 14.16
N LEU A 60 3.56 11.96 14.04
CA LEU A 60 3.75 10.82 14.96
C LEU A 60 4.05 11.23 16.40
N PRO A 61 4.93 12.22 16.70
CA PRO A 61 5.09 12.74 18.06
C PRO A 61 3.77 13.25 18.64
N ARG A 62 2.99 14.01 17.87
CA ARG A 62 1.69 14.54 18.33
C ARG A 62 0.68 13.43 18.62
N LEU A 63 0.63 12.40 17.77
CA LEU A 63 -0.20 11.21 17.99
C LEU A 63 0.17 10.51 19.31
N ILE A 64 1.48 10.41 19.60
CA ILE A 64 1.98 9.79 20.82
C ILE A 64 1.68 10.65 22.04
N GLU A 65 1.95 11.95 22.00
CA GLU A 65 1.71 12.91 23.09
C GLU A 65 0.25 12.99 23.48
N THR A 66 -0.66 13.00 22.49
CA THR A 66 -2.11 13.04 22.73
C THR A 66 -2.70 11.69 23.15
N GLY A 67 -1.95 10.60 22.99
CA GLY A 67 -2.42 9.24 23.25
C GLY A 67 -3.52 8.76 22.29
N GLU A 68 -3.71 9.42 21.14
CA GLU A 68 -4.75 9.04 20.17
C GLU A 68 -4.56 7.59 19.68
N TYR A 69 -3.30 7.18 19.48
CA TYR A 69 -2.94 5.82 19.06
C TYR A 69 -3.31 4.73 20.07
N LEU A 70 -3.54 5.07 21.35
CA LEU A 70 -3.96 4.10 22.37
C LEU A 70 -5.46 3.77 22.28
N ARG A 71 -6.23 4.61 21.58
CA ARG A 71 -7.69 4.46 21.42
C ARG A 71 -8.08 3.80 20.11
N CYS A 72 -7.11 3.59 19.22
CA CYS A 72 -7.30 3.02 17.90
C CYS A 72 -6.32 1.88 17.69
N ASP A 73 -6.70 0.92 16.87
CA ASP A 73 -5.72 -0.03 16.35
C ASP A 73 -4.77 0.67 15.38
N CYS A 74 -3.58 0.10 15.18
CA CYS A 74 -2.58 0.66 14.29
C CYS A 74 -2.10 -0.37 13.26
N LEU A 75 -1.96 0.09 12.02
CA LEU A 75 -1.32 -0.61 10.91
C LEU A 75 -0.14 0.21 10.41
N ALA A 76 1.01 -0.42 10.24
CA ALA A 76 2.21 0.23 9.69
C ALA A 76 2.66 -0.44 8.39
N VAL A 77 3.43 0.27 7.57
CA VAL A 77 3.93 -0.26 6.29
C VAL A 77 5.42 0.00 6.07
N ASN A 78 5.98 -0.67 5.07
CA ASN A 78 7.35 -0.50 4.57
C ASN A 78 8.41 -0.53 5.67
N TYR A 79 9.18 0.56 5.84
CA TYR A 79 10.31 0.67 6.75
C TYR A 79 9.95 1.36 8.08
N PHE A 80 8.66 1.45 8.44
CA PHE A 80 8.24 2.11 9.69
C PHE A 80 8.91 1.49 10.93
N ALA A 81 9.19 0.20 10.92
CA ALA A 81 9.86 -0.50 12.02
C ALA A 81 11.31 -0.02 12.29
N GLU A 82 11.95 0.68 11.34
CA GLU A 82 13.27 1.30 11.54
C GLU A 82 13.21 2.46 12.55
N ASP A 83 12.04 3.08 12.74
CA ASP A 83 11.85 4.17 13.70
C ASP A 83 11.70 3.63 15.13
N ASP A 84 12.33 4.27 16.12
CA ASP A 84 12.23 3.85 17.52
C ASP A 84 10.80 3.96 18.09
N ARG A 85 9.98 4.84 17.52
CA ARG A 85 8.57 4.99 17.89
C ARG A 85 7.73 3.77 17.47
N PHE A 86 8.24 2.88 16.63
CA PHE A 86 7.60 1.59 16.33
C PHE A 86 7.31 0.78 17.59
N ALA A 87 8.27 0.70 18.53
CA ALA A 87 8.14 -0.05 19.77
C ALA A 87 7.20 0.62 20.79
N VAL A 88 6.94 1.92 20.61
CA VAL A 88 5.96 2.70 21.37
C VAL A 88 4.55 2.45 20.84
N VAL A 89 4.35 2.60 19.54
CA VAL A 89 3.04 2.44 18.89
C VAL A 89 2.55 0.99 18.92
N ARG A 90 3.46 0.03 18.75
CA ARG A 90 3.16 -1.42 18.73
C ARG A 90 2.01 -1.78 17.79
N PRO A 91 2.14 -1.53 16.47
CA PRO A 91 1.04 -1.78 15.53
C PRO A 91 0.60 -3.24 15.56
N LYS A 92 -0.72 -3.47 15.51
CA LYS A 92 -1.31 -4.81 15.44
C LYS A 92 -1.10 -5.45 14.06
N TYR A 93 -0.96 -4.62 13.03
CA TYR A 93 -0.82 -5.05 11.65
C TYR A 93 0.38 -4.38 10.98
N TYR A 94 1.02 -5.12 10.09
CA TYR A 94 2.09 -4.62 9.25
C TYR A 94 1.87 -5.08 7.81
N VAL A 95 2.18 -4.25 6.80
CA VAL A 95 2.02 -4.65 5.40
C VAL A 95 3.33 -4.45 4.63
N LEU A 96 3.77 -5.51 3.97
CA LEU A 96 4.87 -5.49 3.01
C LEU A 96 4.35 -6.04 1.69
N SER A 97 4.25 -5.15 0.68
CA SER A 97 3.69 -5.55 -0.62
C SER A 97 4.47 -5.04 -1.82
N ASP A 98 5.46 -4.19 -1.66
CA ASP A 98 6.35 -3.85 -2.76
C ASP A 98 7.21 -5.07 -3.16
N PRO A 99 7.42 -5.34 -4.46
CA PRO A 99 8.35 -6.37 -4.92
C PRO A 99 9.73 -6.33 -4.27
N THR A 100 10.23 -5.16 -3.87
CA THR A 100 11.52 -5.02 -3.19
C THR A 100 11.63 -5.87 -1.92
N PHE A 101 10.52 -6.23 -1.26
CA PHE A 101 10.55 -7.01 -0.01
C PHE A 101 10.72 -8.51 -0.22
N PHE A 102 10.48 -9.02 -1.43
CA PHE A 102 10.58 -10.44 -1.72
C PHE A 102 11.39 -10.78 -2.98
N ARG A 103 11.76 -9.76 -3.76
CA ARG A 103 12.73 -9.90 -4.84
C ARG A 103 14.10 -9.53 -4.34
N ARG A 104 15.07 -10.43 -4.50
CA ARG A 104 16.48 -10.20 -4.11
C ARG A 104 17.18 -9.26 -5.11
N CYS A 105 16.66 -8.04 -5.24
CA CYS A 105 17.18 -6.98 -6.10
C CYS A 105 17.32 -5.68 -5.30
N CYS A 106 18.01 -4.69 -5.88
CA CYS A 106 18.19 -3.36 -5.28
C CYS A 106 18.91 -3.42 -3.92
N ASP A 107 18.50 -2.59 -2.95
CA ASP A 107 19.06 -2.50 -1.60
C ASP A 107 18.55 -3.64 -0.71
N TRP A 108 18.93 -4.88 -1.08
CA TRP A 108 18.52 -6.08 -0.37
C TRP A 108 19.02 -6.09 1.08
N GLU A 109 20.19 -5.54 1.34
CA GLU A 109 20.73 -5.42 2.71
C GLU A 109 19.79 -4.63 3.63
N ARG A 110 19.15 -3.56 3.13
CA ARG A 110 18.15 -2.82 3.92
C ARG A 110 16.91 -3.66 4.20
N VAL A 111 16.48 -4.47 3.25
CA VAL A 111 15.34 -5.39 3.45
C VAL A 111 15.67 -6.44 4.50
N GLU A 112 16.88 -7.00 4.48
CA GLU A 112 17.36 -7.93 5.52
C GLU A 112 17.43 -7.25 6.90
N ARG A 113 17.90 -6.00 6.97
CA ARG A 113 17.88 -5.20 8.21
C ARG A 113 16.46 -4.99 8.71
N LEU A 114 15.50 -4.67 7.84
CA LEU A 114 14.09 -4.55 8.23
C LEU A 114 13.57 -5.85 8.85
N TYR A 115 13.84 -7.01 8.21
CA TYR A 115 13.42 -8.30 8.75
C TYR A 115 14.10 -8.62 10.10
N ALA A 116 15.39 -8.33 10.25
CA ALA A 116 16.10 -8.47 11.51
C ALA A 116 15.48 -7.56 12.61
N THR A 117 15.16 -6.31 12.28
CA THR A 117 14.51 -5.37 13.19
C THR A 117 13.13 -5.86 13.63
N LEU A 118 12.30 -6.35 12.71
CA LEU A 118 10.99 -6.93 13.04
C LEU A 118 11.14 -8.16 13.95
N ASN A 119 12.10 -9.05 13.67
CA ASN A 119 12.38 -10.20 14.52
C ASN A 119 12.79 -9.78 15.95
N ALA A 120 13.64 -8.77 16.07
CA ALA A 120 14.20 -8.35 17.36
C ALA A 120 13.22 -7.50 18.20
N ARG A 121 12.47 -6.58 17.55
CA ARG A 121 11.67 -5.57 18.27
C ARG A 121 10.24 -6.03 18.57
N VAL A 122 9.66 -6.93 17.78
CA VAL A 122 8.25 -7.33 17.95
C VAL A 122 8.11 -8.36 19.08
N THR A 123 7.58 -7.89 20.20
CA THR A 123 7.31 -8.69 21.40
C THR A 123 5.82 -8.82 21.73
N TRP A 124 4.95 -8.32 20.84
CA TRP A 124 3.50 -8.38 20.95
C TRP A 124 2.89 -9.13 19.75
N PRO A 125 1.67 -9.68 19.87
CA PRO A 125 0.99 -10.30 18.73
C PRO A 125 0.80 -9.30 17.58
N MET A 126 1.39 -9.60 16.43
CA MET A 126 1.30 -8.78 15.24
C MET A 126 1.02 -9.65 14.02
N THR A 127 0.16 -9.18 13.12
CA THR A 127 -0.07 -9.84 11.82
C THR A 127 0.65 -9.07 10.73
N LEU A 128 1.59 -9.74 10.05
CA LEU A 128 2.26 -9.25 8.85
C LEU A 128 1.51 -9.75 7.61
N TYR A 129 0.99 -8.81 6.82
CA TYR A 129 0.39 -9.06 5.53
C TYR A 129 1.40 -8.95 4.40
N VAL A 130 1.43 -9.96 3.54
CA VAL A 130 2.33 -10.06 2.37
C VAL A 130 1.57 -10.46 1.12
N GLN A 131 2.09 -10.15 -0.07
CA GLN A 131 1.46 -10.62 -1.30
C GLN A 131 1.49 -12.15 -1.39
N TYR A 132 0.36 -12.76 -1.76
CA TYR A 132 0.30 -14.19 -2.07
C TYR A 132 1.13 -14.50 -3.32
N TYR A 133 0.91 -13.75 -4.41
CA TYR A 133 1.68 -13.93 -5.63
C TYR A 133 3.11 -13.42 -5.43
N ASN A 134 4.00 -14.37 -5.21
CA ASN A 134 5.42 -14.18 -4.97
C ASN A 134 6.21 -15.11 -5.91
N PRO A 135 6.50 -14.68 -7.15
CA PRO A 135 7.09 -15.55 -8.18
C PRO A 135 8.53 -15.98 -7.89
N GLU A 136 9.23 -15.29 -6.98
CA GLU A 136 10.58 -15.68 -6.55
C GLU A 136 10.57 -16.73 -5.43
N HIS A 137 9.37 -17.17 -5.00
CA HIS A 137 9.18 -18.14 -3.93
C HIS A 137 9.91 -17.75 -2.64
N PHE A 138 9.99 -16.45 -2.35
CA PHE A 138 10.63 -15.94 -1.14
C PHE A 138 9.95 -16.48 0.12
N ASP A 139 10.72 -17.12 0.98
CA ASP A 139 10.24 -17.68 2.23
C ASP A 139 10.25 -16.62 3.34
N TYR A 140 9.11 -15.97 3.52
CA TYR A 140 8.93 -14.98 4.59
C TYR A 140 9.12 -15.57 5.99
N ARG A 141 8.77 -16.85 6.22
CA ARG A 141 8.89 -17.47 7.55
C ARG A 141 10.35 -17.79 7.88
N ALA A 142 11.15 -18.17 6.89
CA ALA A 142 12.59 -18.32 7.07
C ALA A 142 13.27 -16.98 7.37
N ALA A 143 12.89 -15.90 6.67
CA ALA A 143 13.45 -14.56 6.89
C ALA A 143 12.98 -13.93 8.23
N LEU A 144 11.73 -14.19 8.60
CA LEU A 144 11.14 -13.76 9.85
C LEU A 144 10.72 -15.00 10.62
N PRO A 145 11.52 -15.57 11.55
CA PRO A 145 11.12 -16.70 12.40
C PRO A 145 10.41 -16.31 13.72
N ASN A 146 10.26 -15.02 14.03
CA ASN A 146 9.62 -14.56 15.29
C ASN A 146 8.18 -15.09 15.49
N PRO A 147 7.89 -15.86 16.57
CA PRO A 147 6.58 -16.49 16.80
C PRO A 147 5.45 -15.50 17.14
N ASN A 148 5.77 -14.27 17.55
CA ASN A 148 4.78 -13.21 17.78
C ASN A 148 4.24 -12.62 16.46
N ILE A 149 4.91 -12.90 15.35
CA ILE A 149 4.51 -12.43 14.01
C ILE A 149 3.79 -13.56 13.28
N ARG A 150 2.49 -13.35 13.05
CA ARG A 150 1.69 -14.19 12.15
C ARG A 150 1.82 -13.65 10.72
N ILE A 151 2.23 -14.48 9.79
CA ILE A 151 2.34 -14.10 8.37
C ILE A 151 1.07 -14.51 7.64
N VAL A 152 0.40 -13.56 6.98
CA VAL A 152 -0.87 -13.78 6.27
C VAL A 152 -0.74 -13.26 4.84
N PRO A 153 -0.88 -14.12 3.82
CA PRO A 153 -0.84 -13.65 2.44
C PRO A 153 -2.14 -12.93 2.08
N PHE A 154 -2.12 -12.07 1.06
CA PHE A 154 -3.32 -11.50 0.44
C PHE A 154 -3.17 -11.45 -1.09
N HIS A 155 -4.29 -11.55 -1.80
CA HIS A 155 -4.33 -11.50 -3.26
C HIS A 155 -4.30 -10.03 -3.72
N SER A 156 -3.45 -9.73 -4.70
CA SER A 156 -3.28 -8.38 -5.29
C SER A 156 -3.64 -8.34 -6.77
N GLN A 157 -4.17 -9.44 -7.32
CA GLN A 157 -4.65 -9.51 -8.69
C GLN A 157 -5.72 -8.44 -8.93
N VAL A 158 -5.47 -7.56 -9.89
CA VAL A 158 -6.35 -6.43 -10.19
C VAL A 158 -7.57 -6.92 -10.96
N TYR A 159 -8.77 -6.57 -10.47
CA TYR A 159 -10.01 -6.76 -11.22
C TYR A 159 -10.28 -5.57 -12.15
N ARG A 160 -10.46 -5.84 -13.46
CA ARG A 160 -10.79 -4.81 -14.49
C ARG A 160 -12.02 -5.16 -15.33
N GLY A 161 -12.77 -6.17 -14.89
CA GLY A 161 -13.89 -6.74 -15.62
C GLY A 161 -15.18 -5.91 -15.53
N PHE A 162 -16.32 -6.58 -15.39
CA PHE A 162 -17.60 -5.91 -15.23
C PHE A 162 -17.68 -5.12 -13.91
N PRO A 163 -17.99 -3.81 -13.94
CA PRO A 163 -18.08 -3.00 -12.71
C PRO A 163 -19.02 -3.56 -11.64
N SER A 164 -20.11 -4.24 -12.05
CA SER A 164 -21.06 -4.88 -11.13
C SER A 164 -20.47 -6.02 -10.29
N TRP A 165 -19.33 -6.58 -10.71
CA TRP A 165 -18.64 -7.67 -10.03
C TRP A 165 -17.44 -7.21 -9.20
N GLU A 166 -16.96 -5.98 -9.39
CA GLU A 166 -15.73 -5.48 -8.78
C GLU A 166 -15.75 -5.60 -7.25
N PHE A 167 -16.69 -4.92 -6.57
CA PHE A 167 -16.79 -5.00 -5.11
C PHE A 167 -17.28 -6.37 -4.61
N ALA A 168 -17.90 -7.18 -5.48
CA ALA A 168 -18.23 -8.56 -5.17
C ALA A 168 -16.98 -9.46 -5.14
N CYS A 169 -16.01 -9.23 -6.01
CA CYS A 169 -14.69 -9.88 -5.98
C CYS A 169 -13.88 -9.40 -4.77
N TYR A 170 -13.88 -8.09 -4.51
CA TYR A 170 -13.19 -7.51 -3.36
C TYR A 170 -13.72 -8.10 -2.06
N ARG A 171 -15.04 -8.08 -1.80
CA ARG A 171 -15.63 -8.64 -0.56
C ARG A 171 -15.35 -10.11 -0.29
N ARG A 172 -14.92 -10.87 -1.31
CA ARG A 172 -14.54 -12.28 -1.19
C ARG A 172 -13.02 -12.49 -1.06
N GLY A 173 -12.25 -11.41 -1.02
CA GLY A 173 -10.79 -11.47 -0.98
C GLY A 173 -10.15 -11.99 -2.27
N TRP A 174 -10.89 -12.09 -3.39
CA TRP A 174 -10.43 -12.73 -4.63
C TRP A 174 -9.52 -11.85 -5.48
N GLY A 175 -9.14 -10.66 -5.00
CA GLY A 175 -8.38 -9.67 -5.75
C GLY A 175 -8.71 -8.27 -5.25
N SER A 176 -8.11 -7.28 -5.90
CA SER A 176 -8.12 -5.90 -5.44
C SER A 176 -8.30 -4.91 -6.59
N GLY A 177 -8.32 -3.63 -6.25
CA GLY A 177 -8.14 -2.54 -7.22
C GLY A 177 -6.70 -2.43 -7.68
N ASN A 178 -6.46 -1.50 -8.62
CA ASN A 178 -5.10 -1.14 -9.01
C ASN A 178 -4.50 -0.22 -7.95
N PHE A 179 -3.88 -0.82 -6.93
CA PHE A 179 -3.28 -0.10 -5.81
C PHE A 179 -1.79 0.13 -6.10
N GLY A 180 -1.43 1.39 -6.33
CA GLY A 180 -0.08 1.81 -6.69
C GLY A 180 0.85 2.04 -5.48
N SER A 181 0.37 1.83 -4.26
CA SER A 181 1.17 1.98 -3.05
C SER A 181 0.84 0.91 -1.99
N VAL A 182 1.82 0.64 -1.12
CA VAL A 182 1.64 -0.34 -0.02
C VAL A 182 0.56 0.11 0.96
N ILE A 183 0.38 1.42 1.17
CA ILE A 183 -0.65 1.92 2.08
C ILE A 183 -2.07 1.66 1.57
N GLN A 184 -2.30 1.71 0.25
CA GLN A 184 -3.58 1.35 -0.35
C GLN A 184 -3.94 -0.13 -0.13
N ASN A 185 -2.95 -1.03 -0.15
CA ASN A 185 -3.15 -2.41 0.29
C ASN A 185 -3.50 -2.47 1.78
N GLY A 186 -2.87 -1.65 2.63
CA GLY A 186 -3.22 -1.50 4.03
C GLY A 186 -4.65 -1.02 4.27
N GLU A 187 -5.12 -0.04 3.49
CA GLU A 187 -6.50 0.44 3.51
C GLU A 187 -7.48 -0.68 3.17
N PHE A 188 -7.20 -1.42 2.09
CA PHE A 188 -8.00 -2.57 1.68
C PHE A 188 -8.07 -3.66 2.75
N ILE A 189 -6.93 -4.02 3.35
CA ILE A 189 -6.83 -5.01 4.43
C ILE A 189 -7.63 -4.54 5.65
N ALA A 190 -7.48 -3.28 6.06
CA ALA A 190 -8.24 -2.72 7.18
C ALA A 190 -9.76 -2.77 6.95
N LEU A 191 -10.22 -2.46 5.74
CA LEU A 191 -11.65 -2.60 5.38
C LEU A 191 -12.11 -4.06 5.48
N HIS A 192 -11.29 -5.03 5.07
CA HIS A 192 -11.60 -6.46 5.16
C HIS A 192 -11.59 -7.02 6.59
N LEU A 193 -10.79 -6.42 7.46
CA LEU A 193 -10.79 -6.70 8.89
C LEU A 193 -12.03 -6.12 9.60
N GLY A 194 -12.79 -5.26 8.92
CA GLY A 194 -14.08 -4.74 9.39
C GLY A 194 -14.02 -3.36 10.03
N TYR A 195 -12.86 -2.68 10.02
CA TYR A 195 -12.73 -1.32 10.55
C TYR A 195 -13.63 -0.34 9.79
N LYS A 196 -14.26 0.57 10.53
CA LYS A 196 -15.26 1.52 10.01
C LYS A 196 -14.70 2.90 9.73
N THR A 197 -13.68 3.31 10.47
CA THR A 197 -12.97 4.57 10.20
C THR A 197 -11.47 4.30 10.08
N LEU A 198 -10.90 4.65 8.93
CA LEU A 198 -9.47 4.55 8.66
C LEU A 198 -8.89 5.96 8.66
N ARG A 199 -7.84 6.22 9.44
CA ARG A 199 -7.15 7.52 9.52
C ARG A 199 -5.74 7.40 8.95
N LEU A 200 -5.44 8.17 7.90
CA LEU A 200 -4.18 8.10 7.18
C LEU A 200 -3.17 9.14 7.67
N TYR A 201 -1.98 8.70 8.08
CA TYR A 201 -0.86 9.55 8.47
C TYR A 201 0.41 9.19 7.69
N GLY A 202 1.18 10.20 7.30
CA GLY A 202 2.38 10.01 6.47
C GLY A 202 2.08 9.58 5.03
N VAL A 203 0.85 9.82 4.54
CA VAL A 203 0.43 9.52 3.16
C VAL A 203 0.44 10.79 2.30
N ASP A 204 1.62 11.38 2.18
CA ASP A 204 1.81 12.69 1.55
C ASP A 204 1.53 12.65 0.05
N HIS A 205 2.05 11.62 -0.63
CA HIS A 205 1.99 11.50 -2.10
C HIS A 205 2.39 12.78 -2.85
N THR A 206 3.37 13.51 -2.31
CA THR A 206 3.99 14.72 -2.90
C THR A 206 4.89 14.38 -4.09
N PHE A 207 4.43 13.47 -4.94
CA PHE A 207 5.18 12.89 -6.06
C PHE A 207 5.49 13.91 -7.16
N PHE A 208 4.76 15.01 -7.22
CA PHE A 208 5.00 16.07 -8.21
C PHE A 208 5.88 17.20 -7.68
N ASP A 209 6.16 17.23 -6.37
CA ASP A 209 6.94 18.29 -5.75
C ASP A 209 8.41 18.20 -6.18
N GLY A 210 8.81 19.12 -7.05
CA GLY A 210 10.17 19.14 -7.60
C GLY A 210 10.38 18.20 -8.79
N LEU A 211 9.33 17.62 -9.36
CA LEU A 211 9.44 16.82 -10.59
C LEU A 211 9.99 17.67 -11.74
N CYS A 212 11.07 17.25 -12.37
CA CYS A 212 11.70 17.98 -13.47
C CYS A 212 12.43 17.03 -14.43
N VAL A 213 12.97 17.57 -15.52
CA VAL A 213 13.87 16.88 -16.44
C VAL A 213 15.23 17.60 -16.38
N ASP A 214 16.31 16.85 -16.25
CA ASP A 214 17.67 17.41 -16.24
C ASP A 214 18.21 17.68 -17.66
N ASP A 215 19.41 18.26 -17.74
CA ASP A 215 20.06 18.60 -19.03
C ASP A 215 20.41 17.36 -19.88
N ASP A 216 20.46 16.18 -19.26
CA ASP A 216 20.68 14.88 -19.90
C ASP A 216 19.35 14.21 -20.33
N ASN A 217 18.22 14.92 -20.27
CA ASN A 217 16.87 14.43 -20.55
C ASN A 217 16.41 13.28 -19.63
N ARG A 218 16.93 13.21 -18.40
CA ARG A 218 16.49 12.22 -17.40
C ARG A 218 15.39 12.83 -16.53
N LEU A 219 14.35 12.06 -16.27
CA LEU A 219 13.32 12.44 -15.31
C LEU A 219 13.92 12.41 -13.90
N CYS A 220 13.82 13.51 -13.18
CA CYS A 220 14.44 13.72 -11.89
C CYS A 220 13.45 14.29 -10.86
N MET A 221 13.78 14.09 -9.59
CA MET A 221 13.18 14.81 -8.48
C MET A 221 14.18 15.83 -7.94
N ARG A 222 13.80 17.09 -7.97
CA ARG A 222 14.56 18.20 -7.40
C ARG A 222 14.26 18.34 -5.92
N ARG A 223 15.30 18.26 -5.10
CA ARG A 223 15.21 18.55 -3.65
C ARG A 223 16.02 19.80 -3.34
N THR A 224 15.35 20.80 -2.79
CA THR A 224 15.97 21.98 -2.18
C THR A 224 15.93 21.82 -0.67
N TYR A 225 17.09 21.61 -0.05
CA TYR A 225 17.21 21.71 1.40
C TYR A 225 17.50 23.16 1.78
N PHE A 226 16.94 23.64 2.88
CA PHE A 226 17.06 25.03 3.34
C PHE A 226 18.50 25.54 3.48
N TYR A 227 19.45 24.63 3.73
CA TYR A 227 20.87 24.91 3.94
C TYR A 227 21.76 24.57 2.74
N GLU A 228 21.20 24.08 1.63
CA GLU A 228 21.96 23.76 0.41
C GLU A 228 21.83 24.88 -0.62
N THR A 229 22.97 25.35 -1.12
CA THR A 229 23.04 26.38 -2.17
C THR A 229 22.63 25.85 -3.54
N GLU A 230 22.75 24.54 -3.77
CA GLU A 230 22.42 23.90 -5.04
C GLU A 230 21.39 22.79 -4.86
N PRO A 231 20.33 22.76 -5.68
CA PRO A 231 19.32 21.71 -5.62
C PRO A 231 19.90 20.35 -6.01
N GLN A 232 19.68 19.33 -5.19
CA GLN A 232 20.01 17.96 -5.56
C GLN A 232 18.97 17.42 -6.55
N LEU A 233 19.43 17.03 -7.74
CA LEU A 233 18.64 16.30 -8.72
C LEU A 233 18.87 14.81 -8.57
N LYS A 234 17.80 14.08 -8.25
CA LYS A 234 17.85 12.62 -8.17
C LYS A 234 17.05 12.00 -9.32
N PRO A 235 17.70 11.26 -10.25
CA PRO A 235 16.99 10.53 -11.30
C PRO A 235 15.96 9.56 -10.71
N LEU A 236 14.78 9.52 -11.33
CA LEU A 236 13.70 8.62 -10.98
C LEU A 236 13.85 7.31 -11.76
N MET A 237 13.97 6.21 -11.02
CA MET A 237 14.21 4.88 -11.57
C MET A 237 12.99 3.97 -11.37
N LEU A 238 12.60 3.25 -12.42
CA LEU A 238 11.65 2.15 -12.39
C LEU A 238 12.38 0.91 -11.82
N THR A 239 12.08 0.58 -10.56
CA THR A 239 12.70 -0.53 -9.80
C THR A 239 11.90 -1.82 -9.86
N SER A 240 10.70 -1.81 -10.47
CA SER A 240 9.87 -3.01 -10.62
C SER A 240 10.36 -3.96 -11.71
N VAL A 241 11.37 -3.54 -12.49
CA VAL A 241 12.09 -4.33 -13.49
C VAL A 241 13.53 -4.59 -13.03
N ASN A 242 14.11 -5.70 -13.48
CA ASN A 242 15.48 -6.08 -13.15
C ASN A 242 16.30 -6.30 -14.45
N PRO A 243 17.36 -5.51 -14.71
CA PRO A 243 17.89 -4.42 -13.87
C PRO A 243 16.97 -3.18 -13.87
N PRO A 244 17.02 -2.34 -12.82
CA PRO A 244 16.29 -1.06 -12.79
C PRO A 244 16.69 -0.15 -13.95
N ARG A 245 15.75 0.67 -14.44
CA ARG A 245 15.98 1.63 -15.52
C ARG A 245 15.37 3.00 -15.22
N PRO A 246 15.76 4.09 -15.89
CA PRO A 246 15.09 5.38 -15.72
C PRO A 246 13.62 5.36 -16.13
N TYR A 247 12.81 6.17 -15.45
CA TYR A 247 11.45 6.49 -15.89
C TYR A 247 11.48 7.48 -17.06
N THR A 248 10.55 7.32 -17.99
CA THR A 248 10.10 8.44 -18.81
C THR A 248 9.03 9.25 -18.07
N MET A 249 8.85 10.53 -18.42
CA MET A 249 7.78 11.37 -17.86
C MET A 249 6.39 10.72 -18.06
N ALA A 250 6.12 10.20 -19.26
CA ALA A 250 4.83 9.59 -19.59
C ALA A 250 4.53 8.36 -18.70
N GLU A 251 5.51 7.49 -18.50
CA GLU A 251 5.37 6.32 -17.61
C GLU A 251 5.12 6.75 -16.16
N TYR A 252 5.88 7.73 -15.66
CA TYR A 252 5.73 8.22 -14.29
C TYR A 252 4.34 8.80 -14.04
N LEU A 253 3.88 9.70 -14.93
CA LEU A 253 2.56 10.31 -14.82
C LEU A 253 1.44 9.29 -14.93
N ALA A 254 1.56 8.32 -15.85
CA ALA A 254 0.57 7.25 -16.00
C ALA A 254 0.46 6.40 -14.73
N GLU A 255 1.59 6.01 -14.14
CA GLU A 255 1.60 5.25 -12.88
C GLU A 255 1.01 6.05 -11.72
N LYS A 256 1.37 7.33 -11.57
CA LYS A 256 0.83 8.16 -10.48
C LYS A 256 -0.66 8.44 -10.67
N SER A 257 -1.11 8.66 -11.90
CA SER A 257 -2.55 8.77 -12.19
C SER A 257 -3.32 7.52 -11.75
N GLU A 258 -2.80 6.34 -12.02
CA GLU A 258 -3.42 5.08 -11.60
C GLU A 258 -3.40 4.90 -10.08
N LEU A 259 -2.32 5.33 -9.42
CA LEU A 259 -2.23 5.37 -7.95
C LEU A 259 -3.32 6.25 -7.35
N PHE A 260 -3.49 7.50 -7.82
CA PHE A 260 -4.53 8.40 -7.31
C PHE A 260 -5.94 7.84 -7.58
N ARG A 261 -6.17 7.26 -8.77
CA ARG A 261 -7.42 6.55 -9.09
C ARG A 261 -7.69 5.38 -8.14
N GLY A 262 -6.65 4.70 -7.67
CA GLY A 262 -6.76 3.67 -6.63
C GLY A 262 -7.39 4.18 -5.32
N HIS A 263 -7.13 5.45 -4.94
CA HIS A 263 -7.76 6.05 -3.76
C HIS A 263 -9.24 6.34 -3.98
N GLU A 264 -9.65 6.74 -5.18
CA GLU A 264 -11.07 6.88 -5.52
C GLU A 264 -11.81 5.54 -5.41
N VAL A 265 -11.20 4.46 -5.94
CA VAL A 265 -11.75 3.11 -5.83
C VAL A 265 -11.88 2.68 -4.37
N LEU A 266 -10.87 2.97 -3.53
CA LEU A 266 -10.91 2.67 -2.10
C LEU A 266 -11.97 3.47 -1.35
N ARG A 267 -12.15 4.76 -1.68
CA ARG A 267 -13.22 5.60 -1.16
C ARG A 267 -14.57 4.96 -1.44
N ASP A 268 -14.84 4.65 -2.70
CA ASP A 268 -16.14 4.10 -3.13
C ASP A 268 -16.36 2.70 -2.54
N TYR A 269 -15.30 1.90 -2.43
CA TYR A 269 -15.37 0.61 -1.77
C TYR A 269 -15.67 0.73 -0.28
N ALA A 270 -14.99 1.63 0.44
CA ALA A 270 -15.25 1.90 1.86
C ALA A 270 -16.71 2.33 2.08
N GLN A 271 -17.22 3.26 1.26
CA GLN A 271 -18.62 3.69 1.32
C GLN A 271 -19.58 2.51 1.11
N SER A 272 -19.28 1.60 0.17
CA SER A 272 -20.08 0.39 -0.07
C SER A 272 -20.12 -0.58 1.12
N LEU A 273 -19.19 -0.45 2.08
CA LEU A 273 -19.11 -1.23 3.32
C LEU A 273 -19.65 -0.47 4.54
N GLY A 274 -20.15 0.76 4.35
CA GLY A 274 -20.51 1.67 5.44
C GLY A 274 -19.32 2.12 6.28
N ALA A 275 -18.14 2.21 5.66
CA ALA A 275 -16.90 2.69 6.26
C ALA A 275 -16.45 3.99 5.58
N ARG A 276 -15.47 4.67 6.17
CA ARG A 276 -14.88 5.89 5.61
C ARG A 276 -13.37 5.94 5.84
N ILE A 277 -12.70 6.64 4.95
CA ILE A 277 -11.25 6.88 4.98
C ILE A 277 -11.05 8.39 5.14
N ILE A 278 -10.24 8.77 6.13
CA ILE A 278 -9.94 10.15 6.50
C ILE A 278 -8.46 10.39 6.25
N ASN A 279 -8.16 11.40 5.44
CA ASN A 279 -6.82 11.89 5.23
C ASN A 279 -6.44 12.86 6.36
N ALA A 280 -5.69 12.37 7.34
CA ALA A 280 -5.14 13.18 8.43
C ALA A 280 -3.71 13.66 8.11
N THR A 281 -3.21 13.39 6.89
CA THR A 281 -1.87 13.77 6.47
C THR A 281 -1.86 15.21 5.94
N ARG A 282 -1.14 16.09 6.63
CA ARG A 282 -0.98 17.49 6.20
C ARG A 282 -0.16 17.58 4.91
N GLY A 283 -0.57 18.46 4.00
CA GLY A 283 0.11 18.62 2.71
C GLY A 283 -0.07 17.45 1.74
N SER A 284 -0.87 16.44 2.10
CA SER A 284 -1.13 15.31 1.21
C SER A 284 -1.80 15.76 -0.09
N GLN A 285 -1.31 15.24 -1.22
CA GLN A 285 -1.89 15.49 -2.54
C GLN A 285 -3.12 14.61 -2.85
N ILE A 286 -3.51 13.71 -1.94
CA ILE A 286 -4.73 12.91 -2.11
C ILE A 286 -5.98 13.80 -1.91
N ASP A 287 -6.85 13.84 -2.90
CA ASP A 287 -8.13 14.55 -2.91
C ASP A 287 -9.35 13.64 -2.80
N ALA A 288 -9.14 12.32 -2.81
CA ALA A 288 -10.23 11.33 -2.73
C ALA A 288 -10.94 11.29 -1.36
N TYR A 289 -10.30 11.70 -0.26
CA TYR A 289 -10.78 11.45 1.11
C TYR A 289 -11.14 12.74 1.86
N GLU A 290 -12.02 12.60 2.87
CA GLU A 290 -12.29 13.66 3.85
C GLU A 290 -10.99 14.08 4.55
N ARG A 291 -10.79 15.40 4.76
CA ARG A 291 -9.62 15.93 5.46
C ARG A 291 -9.91 16.27 6.91
N ARG A 292 -8.91 16.11 7.77
CA ARG A 292 -8.95 16.48 9.18
C ARG A 292 -7.74 17.32 9.58
#